data_AF-A0A8D8A866-F1
#
_entry.id   AF-A0A8D8A866-F1
#
_cell.length_a   1.000
_cell.length_b   1.000
_cell.length_c   1.000
_cell.angle_alpha   90.00
_cell.angle_beta   90.00
_cell.angle_gamma   90.00
#
_symmetry.space_group_name_H-M   'P 1'
#
loop_
_entity.id
_entity.type
_entity.pdbx_description
1 polymer ?
#
loop_
_entity_poly.entity_id
_entity_poly.type
_entity_poly.pdbx_seq_one_letter_code
_entity_poly.pdbx_strand_id
1 'polypeptide(L)'
;EKDSCFCFFCRIFPHENSGKSGHSDAAFTQKGFDNWKRGIEAFRKHQNSRFHLNARESYNVYLRQKGVDECLDKQQSMALKKKEDLRQKNRAIISRLIDVVKVLSKGGKPFRGHSEREDSQEKGLFLELVNLLAKYDPLLKNHIETGPKNALYLSNKIQNDLISAQHNVIFRKLKVKLRGKQITLIADETSDVGHHEQLSVVVRYEDNGVPVETFVGVYRITKTDAETIFTKICEVVVSLGLTW
;
A
#
# COMPACT_ATOMS: atom_id res chain seq x y z
N GLU A 1 -7.12 -66.87 -3.03
CA GLU A 1 -7.73 -65.62 -3.54
C GLU A 1 -8.96 -65.98 -4.36
N LYS A 2 -9.97 -65.11 -4.43
CA LYS A 2 -11.12 -65.33 -5.35
C LYS A 2 -10.70 -64.84 -6.73
N ASP A 3 -10.85 -65.69 -7.73
CA ASP A 3 -10.55 -65.37 -9.13
C ASP A 3 -11.66 -64.48 -9.72
N SER A 4 -11.55 -63.17 -9.53
CA SER A 4 -12.52 -62.21 -10.02
C SER A 4 -11.90 -60.86 -10.38
N CYS A 5 -12.47 -60.17 -11.37
CA CYS A 5 -12.06 -58.82 -11.77
C CYS A 5 -13.02 -57.74 -11.27
N PHE A 6 -12.46 -56.55 -11.06
CA PHE A 6 -13.18 -55.34 -10.68
C PHE A 6 -12.80 -54.20 -11.61
N CYS A 7 -13.70 -53.23 -11.78
CA CYS A 7 -13.39 -52.00 -12.49
C CYS A 7 -12.91 -50.92 -11.49
N PHE A 8 -11.69 -50.43 -11.69
CA PHE A 8 -11.07 -49.39 -10.86
C PHE A 8 -11.95 -48.13 -10.73
N PHE A 9 -12.35 -47.53 -11.87
CA PHE A 9 -13.15 -46.30 -11.87
C PHE A 9 -14.48 -46.48 -11.14
N CYS A 10 -15.21 -47.53 -11.48
CA CYS A 10 -16.52 -47.84 -10.91
C CYS A 10 -16.48 -48.15 -9.41
N ARG A 11 -15.36 -48.65 -8.90
CA ARG A 11 -15.20 -49.00 -7.49
C ARG A 11 -14.79 -47.81 -6.62
N ILE A 12 -13.98 -46.90 -7.16
CA ILE A 12 -13.46 -45.73 -6.42
C ILE A 12 -14.39 -44.52 -6.57
N PHE A 13 -15.04 -44.37 -7.72
CA PHE A 13 -15.97 -43.27 -8.03
C PHE A 13 -17.39 -43.80 -8.31
N PRO A 14 -18.04 -44.49 -7.36
CA PRO A 14 -19.41 -44.96 -7.55
C PRO A 14 -20.38 -43.77 -7.60
N HIS A 15 -21.23 -43.72 -8.61
CA HIS A 15 -22.22 -42.65 -8.74
C HIS A 15 -23.55 -43.07 -8.07
N GLU A 16 -23.98 -42.39 -7.00
CA GLU A 16 -25.14 -42.79 -6.19
C GLU A 16 -26.48 -42.78 -6.95
N ASN A 17 -26.63 -41.93 -7.97
CA ASN A 17 -27.89 -41.79 -8.72
C ASN A 17 -28.12 -42.83 -9.84
N SER A 18 -27.32 -43.89 -9.95
CA SER A 18 -27.64 -45.02 -10.84
C SER A 18 -28.62 -46.02 -10.22
N GLY A 19 -29.25 -45.69 -9.09
CA GLY A 19 -30.19 -46.54 -8.38
C GLY A 19 -31.63 -46.56 -8.92
N LYS A 20 -31.98 -45.77 -9.95
CA LYS A 20 -33.40 -45.67 -10.39
C LYS A 20 -33.72 -46.03 -11.85
N SER A 21 -32.73 -46.30 -12.72
CA SER A 21 -33.03 -46.80 -14.09
C SER A 21 -31.81 -47.26 -14.90
N GLY A 22 -30.79 -47.84 -14.26
CA GLY A 22 -29.67 -48.41 -15.02
C GLY A 22 -28.71 -49.17 -14.14
N HIS A 23 -28.81 -50.50 -14.18
CA HIS A 23 -27.92 -51.51 -13.57
C HIS A 23 -26.64 -50.94 -12.94
N SER A 24 -26.64 -50.74 -11.61
CA SER A 24 -25.38 -50.72 -10.87
C SER A 24 -24.74 -52.09 -11.06
N ASP A 25 -23.61 -52.12 -11.76
CA ASP A 25 -22.95 -53.37 -12.12
C ASP A 25 -22.17 -53.89 -10.91
N ALA A 26 -22.92 -54.44 -9.93
CA ALA A 26 -22.40 -54.97 -8.67
C ALA A 26 -21.32 -56.02 -8.89
N ALA A 27 -21.29 -56.67 -10.06
CA ALA A 27 -20.23 -57.58 -10.47
C ALA A 27 -18.87 -56.86 -10.56
N PHE A 28 -18.79 -55.64 -11.11
CA PHE A 28 -17.51 -54.94 -11.28
C PHE A 28 -17.14 -54.01 -10.12
N THR A 29 -17.98 -53.91 -9.08
CA THR A 29 -17.74 -53.03 -7.93
C THR A 29 -17.55 -53.80 -6.63
N GLN A 30 -18.57 -54.53 -6.17
CA GLN A 30 -18.62 -55.14 -4.84
C GLN A 30 -18.38 -56.65 -4.87
N LYS A 31 -19.02 -57.38 -5.79
CA LYS A 31 -19.03 -58.86 -5.80
C LYS A 31 -17.81 -59.45 -6.51
N GLY A 32 -17.28 -58.76 -7.52
CA GLY A 32 -16.25 -59.28 -8.42
C GLY A 32 -16.89 -60.05 -9.56
N PHE A 33 -16.42 -59.84 -10.77
CA PHE A 33 -16.86 -60.59 -11.94
C PHE A 33 -15.95 -61.81 -12.12
N ASP A 34 -16.53 -63.00 -12.12
CA ASP A 34 -15.85 -64.30 -12.18
C ASP A 34 -16.32 -65.19 -13.35
N ASN A 35 -17.33 -64.74 -14.12
CA ASN A 35 -17.87 -65.51 -15.25
C ASN A 35 -17.07 -65.30 -16.53
N TRP A 36 -15.84 -65.81 -16.55
CA TRP A 36 -14.89 -65.62 -17.64
C TRP A 36 -15.38 -66.08 -19.02
N LYS A 37 -16.25 -67.11 -19.08
CA LYS A 37 -16.85 -67.60 -20.33
C LYS A 37 -17.63 -66.52 -21.09
N ARG A 38 -18.17 -65.51 -20.38
CA ARG A 38 -18.89 -64.36 -20.96
C ARG A 38 -18.15 -63.03 -20.77
N GLY A 39 -16.87 -63.08 -20.43
CA GLY A 39 -16.09 -61.89 -20.08
C GLY A 39 -16.10 -60.81 -21.17
N ILE A 40 -15.84 -61.18 -22.42
CA ILE A 40 -15.77 -60.20 -23.53
C ILE A 40 -17.07 -59.42 -23.71
N GLU A 41 -18.21 -60.10 -23.67
CA GLU A 41 -19.53 -59.47 -23.81
C GLU A 41 -19.84 -58.59 -22.59
N ALA A 42 -19.60 -59.11 -21.38
CA ALA A 42 -19.83 -58.40 -20.14
C ALA A 42 -18.97 -57.14 -20.03
N PHE A 43 -17.70 -57.20 -20.41
CA PHE A 43 -16.78 -56.06 -20.38
C PHE A 43 -17.18 -54.99 -21.40
N ARG A 44 -17.58 -55.37 -22.62
CA ARG A 44 -18.08 -54.41 -23.61
C ARG A 44 -19.35 -53.72 -23.14
N LYS A 45 -20.28 -54.46 -22.55
CA LYS A 45 -21.51 -53.91 -21.98
C LYS A 45 -21.22 -52.98 -20.80
N HIS A 46 -20.28 -53.37 -19.94
CA HIS A 46 -19.84 -52.58 -18.79
C HIS A 46 -19.16 -51.27 -19.21
N GLN A 47 -18.20 -51.32 -20.14
CA GLN A 47 -17.44 -50.16 -20.61
C GLN A 47 -18.34 -49.09 -21.25
N ASN A 48 -19.42 -49.52 -21.91
CA ASN A 48 -20.41 -48.64 -22.52
C ASN A 48 -21.56 -48.27 -21.57
N SER A 49 -21.56 -48.78 -20.33
CA SER A 49 -22.59 -48.45 -19.35
C SER A 49 -22.44 -47.00 -18.90
N ARG A 50 -23.59 -46.34 -18.66
CA ARG A 50 -23.60 -44.97 -18.09
C ARG A 50 -22.88 -44.90 -16.74
N PHE A 51 -22.93 -45.98 -15.97
CA PHE A 51 -22.23 -46.07 -14.69
C PHE A 51 -20.71 -45.98 -14.86
N HIS A 52 -20.14 -46.75 -15.79
CA HIS A 52 -18.71 -46.71 -16.10
C HIS A 52 -18.27 -45.36 -16.67
N LEU A 53 -19.05 -44.83 -17.63
CA LEU A 53 -18.74 -43.52 -18.24
C LEU A 53 -18.74 -42.39 -17.21
N ASN A 54 -19.74 -42.35 -16.32
CA ASN A 54 -19.80 -41.36 -15.25
C ASN A 54 -18.64 -41.51 -14.26
N ALA A 55 -18.34 -42.74 -13.82
CA ALA A 55 -17.23 -42.99 -12.90
C ALA A 55 -15.87 -42.59 -13.49
N ARG A 56 -15.67 -42.86 -14.79
CA ARG A 56 -14.48 -42.42 -15.53
C ARG A 56 -14.40 -40.90 -15.62
N GLU A 57 -15.52 -40.23 -15.86
CA GLU A 57 -15.55 -38.77 -15.91
C GLU A 57 -15.24 -38.14 -14.55
N SER A 58 -15.81 -38.68 -13.47
CA SER A 58 -15.47 -38.26 -12.10
C SER A 58 -13.98 -38.42 -11.79
N TYR A 59 -13.36 -39.51 -12.24
CA TYR A 59 -11.91 -39.70 -12.12
C TYR A 59 -11.11 -38.67 -12.93
N ASN A 60 -11.51 -38.39 -14.16
CA ASN A 60 -10.86 -37.34 -14.97
C ASN A 60 -10.97 -35.96 -14.33
N VAL A 61 -12.13 -35.64 -13.74
CA VAL A 61 -12.35 -34.40 -12.98
C VAL A 61 -11.44 -34.37 -11.76
N TYR A 62 -11.36 -35.46 -10.99
CA TYR A 62 -10.45 -35.57 -9.83
C TYR A 62 -8.99 -35.34 -10.22
N LEU A 63 -8.50 -35.93 -11.32
CA LEU A 63 -7.13 -35.71 -11.81
C LEU A 63 -6.86 -34.26 -12.24
N ARG A 64 -7.90 -33.54 -12.69
CA ARG A 64 -7.81 -32.13 -13.10
C ARG A 64 -7.98 -31.16 -11.94
N GLN A 65 -8.53 -31.61 -10.81
CA GLN A 65 -8.67 -30.79 -9.62
C GLN A 65 -7.29 -30.60 -8.99
N LYS A 66 -6.96 -29.34 -8.74
CA LYS A 66 -5.80 -28.99 -7.91
C LYS A 66 -6.14 -29.28 -6.46
N GLY A 67 -5.17 -29.74 -5.68
CA GLY A 67 -5.36 -29.94 -4.25
C GLY A 67 -5.87 -28.66 -3.57
N VAL A 68 -6.67 -28.81 -2.52
CA VAL A 68 -7.22 -27.66 -1.77
C VAL A 68 -6.08 -26.74 -1.32
N ASP A 69 -4.96 -27.31 -0.88
CA ASP A 69 -3.77 -26.57 -0.45
C ASP A 69 -3.16 -25.71 -1.58
N GLU A 70 -3.08 -26.24 -2.81
CA GLU A 70 -2.56 -25.49 -3.96
C GLU A 70 -3.52 -24.33 -4.34
N CYS A 71 -4.83 -24.55 -4.23
CA CYS A 71 -5.81 -23.51 -4.46
C CYS A 71 -5.73 -22.39 -3.41
N LEU A 72 -5.57 -22.76 -2.13
CA LEU A 72 -5.42 -21.83 -1.02
C LEU A 72 -4.12 -21.02 -1.13
N ASP A 73 -2.99 -21.69 -1.44
CA ASP A 73 -1.69 -21.02 -1.62
C ASP A 73 -1.74 -20.02 -2.80
N LYS A 74 -2.35 -20.41 -3.92
CA LYS A 74 -2.54 -19.51 -5.05
C LYS A 74 -3.39 -18.29 -4.68
N GLN A 75 -4.48 -18.49 -3.93
CA GLN A 75 -5.31 -17.38 -3.45
C GLN A 75 -4.53 -16.44 -2.52
N GLN A 76 -3.76 -17.00 -1.58
CA GLN A 76 -2.91 -16.23 -0.68
C GLN A 76 -1.86 -15.42 -1.45
N SER A 77 -1.16 -16.05 -2.40
CA SER A 77 -0.18 -15.39 -3.27
C SER A 77 -0.81 -14.24 -4.07
N MET A 78 -2.00 -14.44 -4.63
CA MET A 78 -2.73 -13.38 -5.34
C MET A 78 -3.15 -12.24 -4.41
N ALA A 79 -3.57 -12.53 -3.18
CA ALA A 79 -3.92 -11.52 -2.19
C ALA A 79 -2.70 -10.67 -1.80
N LEU A 80 -1.55 -11.31 -1.58
CA LEU A 80 -0.29 -10.62 -1.29
C LEU A 80 0.15 -9.72 -2.45
N LYS A 81 0.07 -10.21 -3.69
CA LYS A 81 0.38 -9.43 -4.89
C LYS A 81 -0.51 -8.18 -4.99
N LYS A 82 -1.83 -8.33 -4.83
CA LYS A 82 -2.76 -7.19 -4.83
C LYS A 82 -2.43 -6.15 -3.76
N LYS A 83 -2.05 -6.59 -2.56
CA LYS A 83 -1.65 -5.68 -1.47
C LYS A 83 -0.37 -4.92 -1.81
N GLU A 84 0.60 -5.60 -2.42
CA GLU A 84 1.84 -4.96 -2.86
C GLU A 84 1.59 -3.95 -4.00
N ASP A 85 0.78 -4.30 -4.99
CA ASP A 85 0.40 -3.40 -6.08
C ASP A 85 -0.28 -2.14 -5.55
N LEU A 86 -1.18 -2.27 -4.57
CA LEU A 86 -1.81 -1.14 -3.91
C LEU A 86 -0.79 -0.28 -3.14
N ARG A 87 0.15 -0.91 -2.45
CA ARG A 87 1.23 -0.20 -1.73
C ARG A 87 2.08 0.63 -2.70
N GLN A 88 2.43 0.07 -3.85
CA GLN A 88 3.21 0.76 -4.87
C GLN A 88 2.44 1.94 -5.47
N LYS A 89 1.14 1.75 -5.79
CA LYS A 89 0.26 2.84 -6.24
C LYS A 89 0.19 3.97 -5.21
N ASN A 90 -0.04 3.66 -3.94
CA ASN A 90 -0.10 4.65 -2.87
C ASN A 90 1.21 5.42 -2.71
N ARG A 91 2.36 4.74 -2.77
CA ARG A 91 3.68 5.39 -2.75
C ARG A 91 3.87 6.33 -3.93
N ALA A 92 3.46 5.91 -5.12
CA ALA A 92 3.52 6.71 -6.33
C ALA A 92 2.68 7.99 -6.21
N ILE A 93 1.46 7.90 -5.66
CA ILE A 93 0.58 9.05 -5.39
C ILE A 93 1.24 10.02 -4.41
N ILE A 94 1.67 9.51 -3.25
CA ILE A 94 2.31 10.34 -2.20
C ILE A 94 3.58 11.02 -2.74
N SER A 95 4.36 10.35 -3.59
CA SER A 95 5.54 10.97 -4.22
C SER A 95 5.18 12.22 -5.02
N ARG A 96 4.08 12.18 -5.80
CA ARG A 96 3.62 13.34 -6.58
C ARG A 96 3.21 14.49 -5.66
N LEU A 97 2.46 14.19 -4.60
CA LEU A 97 2.04 15.20 -3.63
C LEU A 97 3.24 15.83 -2.91
N ILE A 98 4.23 15.02 -2.55
CA ILE A 98 5.50 15.49 -1.99
C ILE A 98 6.19 16.46 -2.97
N ASP A 99 6.21 16.16 -4.26
CA ASP A 99 6.84 17.03 -5.25
C ASP A 99 6.08 18.35 -5.44
N VAL A 100 4.73 18.34 -5.39
CA VAL A 100 3.93 19.57 -5.32
C VAL A 100 4.34 20.41 -4.11
N VAL A 101 4.40 19.80 -2.91
CA VAL A 101 4.83 20.49 -1.69
C VAL A 101 6.23 21.08 -1.87
N LYS A 102 7.19 20.33 -2.43
CA LYS A 102 8.55 20.83 -2.65
C LYS A 102 8.58 22.05 -3.58
N VAL A 103 7.82 22.02 -4.68
CA VAL A 103 7.79 23.12 -5.65
C VAL A 103 7.23 24.39 -4.99
N LEU A 104 6.13 24.25 -4.26
CA LEU A 104 5.52 25.35 -3.52
C LEU A 104 6.46 25.93 -2.46
N SER A 105 7.07 25.06 -1.65
CA SER A 105 8.04 25.47 -0.62
C SER A 105 9.25 26.18 -1.20
N LYS A 106 9.84 25.66 -2.29
CA LYS A 106 10.99 26.28 -2.95
C LYS A 106 10.67 27.67 -3.49
N GLY A 107 9.45 27.86 -4.00
CA GLY A 107 8.99 29.15 -4.53
C GLY A 107 8.43 30.11 -3.49
N GLY A 108 8.41 29.73 -2.20
CA GLY A 108 7.76 30.52 -1.14
C GLY A 108 6.27 30.78 -1.41
N LYS A 109 5.59 29.86 -2.12
CA LYS A 109 4.22 30.07 -2.56
C LYS A 109 3.22 29.59 -1.49
N PRO A 110 2.08 30.27 -1.34
CA PRO A 110 1.03 29.82 -0.45
C PRO A 110 0.47 28.48 -0.95
N PHE A 111 0.24 27.56 -0.02
CA PHE A 111 -0.35 26.26 -0.32
C PHE A 111 -1.87 26.35 -0.45
N ARG A 112 -2.46 27.18 0.41
CA ARG A 112 -3.90 27.28 0.63
C ARG A 112 -4.43 28.61 0.12
N GLY A 113 -5.67 28.57 -0.38
CA GLY A 113 -6.45 29.77 -0.69
C GLY A 113 -7.26 30.22 0.53
N HIS A 114 -8.17 31.17 0.30
CA HIS A 114 -9.08 31.64 1.34
C HIS A 114 -10.09 30.56 1.78
N SER A 115 -10.51 29.69 0.84
CA SER A 115 -11.44 28.59 1.09
C SER A 115 -11.10 27.39 0.23
N GLU A 116 -10.91 26.22 0.86
CA GLU A 116 -10.73 24.93 0.16
C GLU A 116 -12.05 24.19 -0.07
N ARG A 117 -13.20 24.83 0.17
CA ARG A 117 -14.52 24.21 -0.02
C ARG A 117 -14.79 23.93 -1.49
N GLU A 118 -15.67 22.97 -1.77
CA GLU A 118 -15.93 22.51 -3.15
C GLU A 118 -16.46 23.61 -4.08
N ASP A 119 -17.21 24.56 -3.52
CA ASP A 119 -17.82 25.72 -4.17
C ASP A 119 -16.85 26.89 -4.41
N SER A 120 -15.65 26.85 -3.83
CA SER A 120 -14.65 27.90 -3.99
C SER A 120 -14.00 27.84 -5.38
N GLN A 121 -13.90 29.01 -6.04
CA GLN A 121 -13.21 29.15 -7.33
C GLN A 121 -11.70 28.96 -7.19
N GLU A 122 -11.14 29.40 -6.05
CA GLU A 122 -9.70 29.37 -5.75
C GLU A 122 -9.49 28.57 -4.46
N LYS A 123 -9.20 27.27 -4.62
CA LYS A 123 -8.99 26.33 -3.50
C LYS A 123 -7.55 26.36 -2.98
N GLY A 124 -6.71 27.20 -3.57
CA GLY A 124 -5.30 27.29 -3.23
C GLY A 124 -4.40 26.51 -4.17
N LEU A 125 -3.15 26.96 -4.26
CA LEU A 125 -2.21 26.53 -5.27
C LEU A 125 -1.86 25.04 -5.17
N PHE A 126 -1.91 24.45 -3.96
CA PHE A 126 -1.70 23.01 -3.79
C PHE A 126 -2.76 22.19 -4.53
N LEU A 127 -4.04 22.49 -4.30
CA LEU A 127 -5.14 21.76 -4.94
C LEU A 127 -5.21 22.03 -6.44
N GLU A 128 -4.92 23.26 -6.86
CA GLU A 128 -4.87 23.62 -8.28
C GLU A 128 -3.75 22.89 -9.03
N LEU A 129 -2.55 22.81 -8.46
CA LEU A 129 -1.45 22.04 -9.05
C LEU A 129 -1.74 20.54 -9.09
N VAL A 130 -2.35 19.99 -8.04
CA VAL A 130 -2.76 18.58 -8.04
C VAL A 130 -3.79 18.31 -9.13
N ASN A 131 -4.79 19.19 -9.28
CA ASN A 131 -5.80 19.08 -10.34
C ASN A 131 -5.19 19.23 -11.73
N LEU A 132 -4.20 20.10 -11.90
CA LEU A 132 -3.44 20.23 -13.15
C LEU A 132 -2.67 18.94 -13.46
N LEU A 133 -1.94 18.39 -12.49
CA LEU A 133 -1.19 17.15 -12.65
C LEU A 133 -2.11 15.97 -12.97
N ALA A 134 -3.29 15.90 -12.36
CA ALA A 134 -4.29 14.87 -12.65
C ALA A 134 -4.77 14.88 -14.11
N LYS A 135 -4.65 16.00 -14.84
CA LYS A 135 -4.95 16.01 -16.29
C LYS A 135 -3.95 15.19 -17.11
N TYR A 136 -2.71 15.09 -16.64
CA TYR A 136 -1.59 14.45 -17.36
C TYR A 136 -1.13 13.14 -16.73
N ASP A 137 -1.59 12.83 -15.51
CA ASP A 137 -1.22 11.63 -14.77
C ASP A 137 -2.46 10.76 -14.52
N PRO A 138 -2.66 9.67 -15.31
CA PRO A 138 -3.83 8.81 -15.17
C PRO A 138 -3.93 8.13 -13.80
N LEU A 139 -2.80 7.85 -13.15
CA LEU A 139 -2.78 7.19 -11.84
C LEU A 139 -3.25 8.15 -10.76
N LEU A 140 -2.80 9.40 -10.79
CA LEU A 140 -3.28 10.45 -9.90
C LEU A 140 -4.75 10.78 -10.18
N LYS A 141 -5.13 10.88 -11.44
CA LYS A 141 -6.52 11.12 -11.86
C LYS A 141 -7.46 10.06 -11.28
N ASN A 142 -7.14 8.79 -11.52
CA ASN A 142 -7.94 7.67 -11.04
C ASN A 142 -8.02 7.68 -9.50
N HIS A 143 -6.93 8.00 -8.81
CA HIS A 143 -6.93 8.11 -7.35
C HIS A 143 -7.87 9.21 -6.85
N ILE A 144 -7.91 10.36 -7.51
CA ILE A 144 -8.77 11.48 -7.11
C ILE A 144 -10.24 11.19 -7.40
N GLU A 145 -10.55 10.59 -8.54
CA GLU A 145 -11.92 10.32 -8.98
C GLU A 145 -12.55 9.09 -8.30
N THR A 146 -11.78 8.02 -8.11
CA THR A 146 -12.27 6.72 -7.64
C THR A 146 -11.83 6.38 -6.22
N GLY A 147 -10.88 7.14 -5.66
CA GLY A 147 -10.35 6.90 -4.34
C GLY A 147 -11.38 7.13 -3.24
N PRO A 148 -11.27 6.43 -2.10
CA PRO A 148 -12.17 6.65 -0.99
C PRO A 148 -11.92 8.04 -0.40
N LYS A 149 -12.98 8.79 -0.08
CA LYS A 149 -12.91 10.20 0.34
C LYS A 149 -11.95 10.44 1.53
N ASN A 150 -11.80 9.46 2.41
CA ASN A 150 -10.91 9.52 3.57
C ASN A 150 -9.42 9.26 3.25
N ALA A 151 -9.09 8.83 2.03
CA ALA A 151 -7.71 8.53 1.62
C ALA A 151 -7.30 9.26 0.32
N LEU A 152 -7.92 10.41 0.03
CA LEU A 152 -7.52 11.24 -1.12
C LEU A 152 -6.16 11.93 -0.90
N TYR A 153 -5.76 12.13 0.37
CA TYR A 153 -4.51 12.80 0.77
C TYR A 153 -4.41 14.29 0.40
N LEU A 154 -5.55 14.95 0.15
CA LEU A 154 -5.59 16.34 -0.31
C LEU A 154 -5.95 17.37 0.77
N SER A 155 -6.35 16.92 1.96
CA SER A 155 -6.80 17.80 3.04
C SER A 155 -5.66 18.67 3.57
N ASN A 156 -6.02 19.82 4.14
CA ASN A 156 -5.07 20.70 4.84
C ASN A 156 -4.21 19.97 5.90
N LYS A 157 -4.78 18.99 6.61
CA LYS A 157 -4.07 18.15 7.58
C LYS A 157 -2.94 17.37 6.91
N ILE A 158 -3.24 16.69 5.81
CA ILE A 158 -2.24 15.93 5.07
C ILE A 158 -1.19 16.86 4.44
N GLN A 159 -1.58 18.04 3.95
CA GLN A 159 -0.61 19.03 3.50
C GLN A 159 0.39 19.39 4.62
N ASN A 160 -0.10 19.62 5.85
CA ASN A 160 0.77 19.88 7.01
C ASN A 160 1.64 18.68 7.38
N ASP A 161 1.11 17.45 7.29
CA ASP A 161 1.88 16.23 7.54
C ASP A 161 3.02 16.08 6.52
N LEU A 162 2.77 16.36 5.24
CA LEU A 162 3.79 16.33 4.19
C LEU A 162 4.86 17.40 4.41
N ILE A 163 4.47 18.62 4.78
CA ILE A 163 5.40 19.71 5.13
C ILE A 163 6.28 19.29 6.32
N SER A 164 5.66 18.74 7.37
CA SER A 164 6.35 18.28 8.57
C SER A 164 7.31 17.13 8.28
N ALA A 165 6.91 16.19 7.41
CA ALA A 165 7.76 15.10 6.97
C ALA A 165 9.00 15.61 6.21
N GLN A 166 8.84 16.60 5.32
CA GLN A 166 9.96 17.23 4.62
C GLN A 166 10.88 17.98 5.57
N HIS A 167 10.30 18.77 6.48
CA HIS A 167 11.04 19.46 7.53
C HIS A 167 11.88 18.47 8.34
N ASN A 168 11.30 17.37 8.81
CA ASN A 168 12.01 16.36 9.59
C ASN A 168 13.21 15.75 8.85
N VAL A 169 13.10 15.51 7.55
CA VAL A 169 14.22 15.00 6.74
C VAL A 169 15.33 16.04 6.61
N ILE A 170 14.98 17.29 6.31
CA ILE A 170 15.94 18.40 6.19
C ILE A 170 16.62 18.65 7.54
N PHE A 171 15.84 18.70 8.61
CA PHE A 171 16.30 18.96 9.96
C PHE A 171 17.24 17.87 10.44
N ARG A 172 16.93 16.58 10.22
CA ARG A 172 17.87 15.46 10.52
C ARG A 172 19.19 15.59 9.78
N LYS A 173 19.16 15.96 8.49
CA LYS A 173 20.39 16.20 7.72
C LYS A 173 21.20 17.36 8.28
N LEU A 174 20.53 18.44 8.70
CA LEU A 174 21.18 19.56 9.36
C LEU A 174 21.87 19.11 10.66
N LYS A 175 21.19 18.35 11.54
CA LYS A 175 21.82 17.83 12.77
C LYS A 175 23.11 17.06 12.51
N VAL A 176 23.09 16.19 11.49
CA VAL A 176 24.28 15.41 11.11
C VAL A 176 25.41 16.32 10.65
N LYS A 177 25.09 17.38 9.87
CA LYS A 177 26.08 18.36 9.42
C LYS A 177 26.71 19.18 10.55
N LEU A 178 25.93 19.50 11.58
CA LEU A 178 26.40 20.34 12.70
C LEU A 178 27.18 19.54 13.76
N ARG A 179 27.09 18.20 13.75
CA ARG A 179 27.70 17.35 14.77
C ARG A 179 29.22 17.53 14.82
N GLY A 180 29.72 17.95 15.99
CA GLY A 180 31.16 18.12 16.24
C GLY A 180 31.77 19.36 15.58
N LYS A 181 30.94 20.27 15.03
CA LYS A 181 31.41 21.53 14.45
C LYS A 181 31.23 22.68 15.44
N GLN A 182 32.13 23.66 15.34
CA GLN A 182 31.90 24.97 15.95
C GLN A 182 30.82 25.69 15.13
N ILE A 183 29.85 26.26 15.83
CA ILE A 183 28.73 26.96 15.21
C ILE A 183 28.58 28.36 15.80
N THR A 184 27.96 29.24 15.03
CA THR A 184 27.47 30.53 15.50
C THR A 184 25.96 30.56 15.31
N LEU A 185 25.25 31.07 16.33
CA LEU A 185 23.82 31.31 16.25
C LEU A 185 23.60 32.77 15.91
N ILE A 186 22.76 33.02 14.92
CA ILE A 186 22.24 34.33 14.58
C ILE A 186 20.75 34.27 14.89
N ALA A 187 20.32 35.11 15.81
CA ALA A 187 18.92 35.21 16.20
C ALA A 187 18.46 36.64 16.03
N ASP A 188 17.33 36.83 15.37
CA ASP A 188 16.76 38.15 15.10
C ASP A 188 15.26 38.16 15.41
N GLU A 189 14.82 39.24 16.03
CA GLU A 189 13.45 39.41 16.49
C GLU A 189 12.65 40.23 15.48
N THR A 190 11.43 39.78 15.18
CA THR A 190 10.49 40.53 14.35
C THR A 190 9.08 40.33 14.86
N SER A 191 8.27 41.38 14.78
CA SER A 191 6.83 41.27 15.02
C SER A 191 6.11 40.91 13.71
N ASP A 192 5.11 40.03 13.78
CA ASP A 192 4.27 39.70 12.63
C ASP A 192 3.11 40.69 12.44
N VAL A 193 2.34 40.51 11.36
CA VAL A 193 1.18 41.36 11.01
C VAL A 193 0.11 41.36 12.10
N GLY A 194 0.07 40.34 12.95
CA GLY A 194 -0.83 40.24 14.10
C GLY A 194 -0.22 40.78 15.40
N HIS A 195 0.91 41.49 15.33
CA HIS A 195 1.67 41.98 16.49
C HIS A 195 2.14 40.86 17.43
N HIS A 196 2.35 39.65 16.91
CA HIS A 196 3.02 38.60 17.68
C HIS A 196 4.51 38.65 17.45
N GLU A 197 5.26 38.57 18.54
CA GLU A 197 6.72 38.53 18.49
C GLU A 197 7.22 37.15 18.02
N GLN A 198 8.21 37.19 17.14
CA GLN A 198 8.79 36.01 16.53
C GLN A 198 10.32 36.10 16.54
N LEU A 199 10.96 35.01 16.90
CA LEU A 199 12.41 34.85 16.89
C LEU A 199 12.81 34.01 15.69
N SER A 200 13.46 34.63 14.72
CA SER A 200 14.11 33.91 13.62
C SER A 200 15.47 33.40 14.08
N VAL A 201 15.80 32.14 13.75
CA VAL A 201 17.08 31.54 14.13
C VAL A 201 17.77 30.97 12.89
N VAL A 202 19.03 31.35 12.72
CA VAL A 202 19.94 30.88 11.68
C VAL A 202 21.18 30.30 12.36
N VAL A 203 21.65 29.15 11.87
CA VAL A 203 22.92 28.56 12.30
C VAL A 203 23.95 28.81 11.21
N ARG A 204 25.09 29.35 11.59
CA ARG A 204 26.28 29.50 10.75
C ARG A 204 27.33 28.48 11.16
N TYR A 205 27.87 27.74 10.20
CA TYR A 205 28.89 26.72 10.41
C TYR A 205 29.81 26.62 9.19
N GLU A 206 30.94 25.95 9.34
CA GLU A 206 31.87 25.70 8.24
C GLU A 206 31.53 24.36 7.55
N ASP A 207 31.47 24.33 6.21
CA ASP A 207 31.30 23.13 5.40
C ASP A 207 32.29 23.14 4.21
N ASN A 208 33.31 22.28 4.26
CA ASN A 208 34.38 22.16 3.26
C ASN A 208 35.15 23.46 2.97
N GLY A 209 35.58 24.15 4.01
CA GLY A 209 36.31 25.41 3.99
C GLY A 209 35.43 26.64 3.75
N VAL A 210 34.10 26.48 3.62
CA VAL A 210 33.18 27.56 3.27
C VAL A 210 32.19 27.82 4.41
N PRO A 211 32.00 29.08 4.85
CA PRO A 211 30.95 29.40 5.81
C PRO A 211 29.57 29.21 5.16
N VAL A 212 28.72 28.42 5.80
CA VAL A 212 27.35 28.14 5.40
C VAL A 212 26.40 28.65 6.47
N GLU A 213 25.41 29.44 6.05
CA GLU A 213 24.31 29.88 6.88
C GLU A 213 23.07 29.07 6.54
N THR A 214 22.43 28.49 7.54
CA THR A 214 21.23 27.68 7.36
C THR A 214 20.13 28.17 8.30
N PHE A 215 19.03 28.60 7.69
CA PHE A 215 17.82 28.97 8.41
C PHE A 215 17.23 27.74 9.12
N VAL A 216 16.99 27.87 10.42
CA VAL A 216 16.48 26.79 11.27
C VAL A 216 14.97 26.88 11.39
N GLY A 217 14.45 28.07 11.67
CA GLY A 217 13.03 28.29 11.87
C GLY A 217 12.73 29.68 12.40
N VAL A 218 11.43 30.00 12.38
CA VAL A 218 10.85 31.12 13.10
C VAL A 218 10.04 30.56 14.27
N TYR A 219 10.26 31.10 15.46
CA TYR A 219 9.64 30.64 16.70
C TYR A 219 8.87 31.76 17.35
N ARG A 220 7.60 31.52 17.65
CA ARG A 220 6.79 32.48 18.38
C ARG A 220 7.29 32.61 19.82
N ILE A 221 7.45 33.85 20.28
CA ILE A 221 7.77 34.20 21.67
C ILE A 221 6.62 35.03 22.25
N THR A 222 6.41 34.91 23.57
CA THR A 222 5.32 35.61 24.27
C THR A 222 5.76 36.95 24.84
N LYS A 223 7.06 37.13 25.04
CA LYS A 223 7.71 38.30 25.61
C LYS A 223 9.07 38.50 24.95
N THR A 224 9.57 39.73 24.99
CA THR A 224 10.83 40.17 24.40
C THR A 224 11.92 40.37 25.46
N ASP A 225 11.71 39.84 26.66
CA ASP A 225 12.73 39.85 27.71
C ASP A 225 13.88 38.88 27.41
N ALA A 226 15.06 39.20 27.94
CA ALA A 226 16.27 38.43 27.70
C ALA A 226 16.14 36.95 28.11
N GLU A 227 15.38 36.68 29.18
CA GLU A 227 15.13 35.33 29.68
C GLU A 227 14.32 34.48 28.69
N THR A 228 13.25 35.03 28.13
CA THR A 228 12.38 34.36 27.16
C THR A 228 13.14 34.07 25.87
N ILE A 229 13.90 35.04 25.38
CA ILE A 229 14.74 34.88 24.18
C ILE A 229 15.80 33.80 24.41
N PHE A 230 16.55 33.88 25.51
CA PHE A 230 17.58 32.90 25.84
C PHE A 230 17.02 31.48 26.01
N THR A 231 15.88 31.35 26.68
CA THR A 231 15.19 30.06 26.85
C THR A 231 14.77 29.48 25.50
N LYS A 232 14.23 30.32 24.60
CA LYS A 232 13.84 29.88 23.26
C LYS A 232 15.06 29.44 22.44
N ILE A 233 16.16 30.17 22.51
CA ILE A 233 17.42 29.78 21.85
C ILE A 233 17.92 28.44 22.40
N CYS A 234 17.90 28.23 23.72
CA CYS A 234 18.27 26.95 24.34
C CYS A 234 17.41 25.79 23.81
N GLU A 235 16.09 25.96 23.72
CA GLU A 235 15.20 24.95 23.14
C GLU A 235 15.58 24.61 21.70
N VAL A 236 15.92 25.62 20.88
CA VAL A 236 16.35 25.42 19.49
C VAL A 236 17.68 24.65 19.42
N VAL A 237 18.66 25.01 20.25
CA VAL A 237 19.96 24.32 20.35
C VAL A 237 19.78 22.84 20.73
N VAL A 238 18.97 22.57 21.75
CA VAL A 238 18.63 21.19 22.17
C VAL A 238 17.88 20.47 21.05
N SER A 239 16.96 21.15 20.37
CA SER A 239 16.23 20.57 19.24
C SER A 239 17.17 20.17 18.10
N LEU A 240 18.28 20.89 17.87
CA LEU A 240 19.33 20.56 16.90
C LEU A 240 20.26 19.42 17.37
N GLY A 241 20.11 18.95 18.61
CA GLY A 241 20.99 17.93 19.20
C GLY A 241 22.36 18.47 19.56
N LEU A 242 22.45 19.76 19.86
CA LEU A 242 23.67 20.45 20.25
C LEU A 242 23.63 20.79 21.74
N THR A 243 24.80 21.09 22.29
CA THR A 243 24.98 21.61 23.65
C THR A 243 25.76 22.92 23.58
N TRP A 244 25.60 23.75 24.60
CA TRP A 244 26.44 24.94 24.80
C TRP A 244 27.91 24.58 24.99
#